data_AF-A0A6J8BWC2-F1
#
_entry.id   AF-A0A6J8BWC2-F1
#
_cell.length_a   1.000
_cell.length_b   1.000
_cell.length_c   1.000
_cell.angle_alpha   90.00
_cell.angle_beta   90.00
_cell.angle_gamma   90.00
#
_symmetry.space_group_name_H-M   'P 1'
#
loop_
_entity.id
_entity.type
_entity.pdbx_description
1 polymer ?
#
loop_
_entity_poly.entity_id
_entity_poly.type
_entity_poly.pdbx_seq_one_letter_code
_entity_poly.pdbx_strand_id
1 'polypeptide(L)'
;MKAIDVITDIIKYLKGDLVKNITQRLPSFEESDVQWILTVPVIWNLTTRGFLQKAAIMAGISKHQLTLLLEPDAAALYCEQKEFEILRGKDGQRFLSRLPLNAKYLVVDLGGGTIDITVHRRGQGHLTYKDKALGLKWGGKKVNECFEEYFEKNFLPKIGLALTEIKEKHPDDYLYLMENFEQEKIQFTVDKMNKSEMIKVRLPGLLSRDKKKQLWIPSSTFRSFFDTSINGLVEKLNLLLQSDVNEMQDINLILVVGGFAESSIVISELKNKFSNFNIVVPEKPGLAVMHGAVLFGFLKDLEDNNENLKERKQRQGTERQANPLRYRSHSDAGKVKHFLSDIVGREVIKEMRKEQLNQLVGQFQDKISKLKKKHEERDKVIFTLPIELRDLYTDKYNKTLEDGLQKFNGDVSCKKDKLIITSPFFQKHFL
;
A
#
# COMPACT_ATOMS: atom_id res chain seq x y z
N MET A 1 -13.67 -24.06 -5.45
CA MET A 1 -13.90 -22.63 -5.78
C MET A 1 -12.55 -21.97 -6.01
N LYS A 2 -12.35 -21.16 -7.05
CA LYS A 2 -11.06 -20.47 -7.25
C LYS A 2 -11.02 -19.23 -6.37
N ALA A 3 -9.82 -18.82 -5.93
CA ALA A 3 -9.67 -17.64 -5.09
C ALA A 3 -10.23 -16.36 -5.74
N ILE A 4 -10.14 -16.24 -7.07
CA ILE A 4 -10.66 -15.07 -7.79
C ILE A 4 -12.18 -14.96 -7.68
N ASP A 5 -12.87 -16.10 -7.68
CA ASP A 5 -14.34 -16.16 -7.58
C ASP A 5 -14.76 -15.69 -6.18
N VAL A 6 -14.09 -16.20 -5.13
CA VAL A 6 -14.34 -15.80 -3.73
C VAL A 6 -14.17 -14.29 -3.55
N ILE A 7 -13.04 -13.73 -4.01
CA ILE A 7 -12.77 -12.29 -3.86
C ILE A 7 -13.77 -11.46 -4.69
N THR A 8 -14.13 -11.92 -5.88
CA THR A 8 -15.14 -11.26 -6.73
C THR A 8 -16.48 -11.20 -6.01
N ASP A 9 -16.92 -12.31 -5.40
CA ASP A 9 -18.19 -12.37 -4.67
C ASP A 9 -18.17 -11.47 -3.42
N ILE A 10 -17.05 -11.42 -2.69
CA ILE A 10 -16.88 -10.50 -1.55
C ILE A 10 -17.00 -9.03 -2.01
N ILE A 11 -16.28 -8.63 -3.07
CA ILE A 11 -16.33 -7.26 -3.58
C ILE A 11 -17.75 -6.94 -4.07
N LYS A 12 -18.39 -7.87 -4.79
CA LYS A 12 -19.75 -7.72 -5.30
C LYS A 12 -20.77 -7.53 -4.16
N TYR A 13 -20.62 -8.29 -3.08
CA TYR A 13 -21.46 -8.16 -1.89
C TYR A 13 -21.26 -6.79 -1.23
N LEU A 14 -20.02 -6.39 -0.94
CA LEU A 14 -19.71 -5.11 -0.29
C LEU A 14 -20.16 -3.92 -1.13
N LYS A 15 -19.92 -3.96 -2.44
CA LYS A 15 -20.39 -2.98 -3.41
C LYS A 15 -21.92 -2.89 -3.38
N GLY A 16 -22.60 -4.02 -3.51
CA GLY A 16 -24.07 -4.08 -3.56
C GLY A 16 -24.71 -3.58 -2.27
N ASP A 17 -24.16 -3.93 -1.11
CA ASP A 17 -24.64 -3.45 0.18
C ASP A 17 -24.44 -1.94 0.33
N LEU A 18 -23.27 -1.41 -0.04
CA LEU A 18 -23.02 0.04 -0.02
C LEU A 18 -23.98 0.80 -0.94
N VAL A 19 -24.10 0.38 -2.20
CA VAL A 19 -24.98 1.02 -3.19
C VAL A 19 -26.43 1.00 -2.74
N LYS A 20 -26.90 -0.13 -2.20
CA LYS A 20 -28.26 -0.26 -1.63
C LYS A 20 -28.47 0.74 -0.49
N ASN A 21 -27.53 0.80 0.46
CA ASN A 21 -27.63 1.69 1.61
C ASN A 21 -27.58 3.18 1.22
N ILE A 22 -26.77 3.57 0.23
CA ILE A 22 -26.70 4.95 -0.26
C ILE A 22 -27.98 5.31 -1.02
N THR A 23 -28.42 4.48 -1.95
CA THR A 23 -29.63 4.74 -2.77
C THR A 23 -30.87 4.93 -1.89
N GLN A 24 -31.00 4.17 -0.80
CA GLN A 24 -32.08 4.34 0.17
C GLN A 24 -32.05 5.69 0.91
N ARG A 25 -30.87 6.30 1.06
CA ARG A 25 -30.67 7.58 1.76
C ARG A 25 -30.61 8.78 0.82
N LEU A 26 -30.16 8.58 -0.41
CA LEU A 26 -29.95 9.58 -1.44
C LEU A 26 -30.57 9.08 -2.76
N PRO A 27 -31.85 9.40 -3.03
CA PRO A 27 -32.55 8.90 -4.22
C PRO A 27 -31.97 9.37 -5.56
N SER A 28 -31.19 10.45 -5.57
CA SER A 28 -30.52 11.00 -6.77
C SER A 28 -29.13 10.40 -7.00
N PHE A 29 -28.71 9.43 -6.19
CA PHE A 29 -27.40 8.80 -6.32
C PHE A 29 -27.37 7.86 -7.51
N GLU A 30 -26.38 8.05 -8.39
CA GLU A 30 -26.07 7.11 -9.46
C GLU A 30 -24.78 6.36 -9.13
N GLU A 31 -24.72 5.07 -9.43
CA GLU A 31 -23.52 4.26 -9.16
C GLU A 31 -22.29 4.79 -9.94
N SER A 32 -22.52 5.46 -11.07
CA SER A 32 -21.47 6.14 -11.85
C SER A 32 -20.74 7.23 -11.07
N ASP A 33 -21.35 7.75 -10.01
CA ASP A 33 -20.78 8.82 -9.18
C ASP A 33 -19.73 8.29 -8.19
N VAL A 34 -19.59 6.97 -8.05
CA VAL A 34 -18.66 6.37 -7.10
C VAL A 34 -17.28 6.21 -7.71
N GLN A 35 -16.27 6.78 -7.05
CA GLN A 35 -14.88 6.37 -7.22
C GLN A 35 -14.52 5.28 -6.20
N TRP A 36 -14.23 4.08 -6.68
CA TRP A 36 -13.82 2.93 -5.88
C TRP A 36 -12.32 2.95 -5.64
N ILE A 37 -11.92 3.06 -4.36
CA ILE A 37 -10.52 2.93 -3.94
C ILE A 37 -10.34 1.58 -3.27
N LEU A 38 -9.48 0.72 -3.83
CA LEU A 38 -9.07 -0.52 -3.18
C LEU A 38 -7.66 -0.38 -2.65
N THR A 39 -7.49 -0.59 -1.34
CA THR A 39 -6.18 -0.55 -0.70
C THR A 39 -5.46 -1.88 -0.87
N VAL A 40 -4.13 -1.84 -1.03
CA VAL A 40 -3.29 -3.03 -1.14
C VAL A 40 -2.03 -2.92 -0.28
N PRO A 41 -1.53 -4.03 0.29
CA PRO A 41 -0.27 -4.04 1.01
C PRO A 41 0.90 -3.63 0.13
N VAL A 42 1.92 -3.01 0.73
CA VAL A 42 3.11 -2.54 0.00
C VAL A 42 3.90 -3.71 -0.60
N ILE A 43 3.94 -4.86 0.08
CA ILE A 43 4.69 -6.04 -0.34
C ILE A 43 4.06 -6.81 -1.49
N TRP A 44 2.82 -6.48 -1.88
CA TRP A 44 2.19 -7.13 -3.03
C TRP A 44 2.88 -6.73 -4.32
N ASN A 45 3.26 -7.72 -5.11
CA ASN A 45 3.79 -7.50 -6.46
C ASN A 45 2.66 -7.11 -7.44
N LEU A 46 3.03 -6.72 -8.66
CA LEU A 46 2.07 -6.28 -9.68
C LEU A 46 1.07 -7.37 -10.05
N THR A 47 1.49 -8.65 -10.09
CA THR A 47 0.59 -9.77 -10.37
C THR A 47 -0.53 -9.88 -9.33
N THR A 48 -0.20 -9.77 -8.03
CA THR A 48 -1.20 -9.84 -6.95
C THR A 48 -2.12 -8.60 -6.97
N ARG A 49 -1.59 -7.41 -7.26
CA ARG A 49 -2.40 -6.20 -7.42
C ARG A 49 -3.34 -6.30 -8.63
N GLY A 50 -2.85 -6.82 -9.76
CA GLY A 50 -3.65 -7.09 -10.95
C GLY A 50 -4.73 -8.14 -10.72
N PHE A 51 -4.48 -9.13 -9.86
CA PHE A 51 -5.48 -10.11 -9.45
C PHE A 51 -6.66 -9.46 -8.71
N LEU A 52 -6.39 -8.58 -7.74
CA LEU A 52 -7.44 -7.83 -7.05
C LEU A 52 -8.19 -6.88 -7.99
N GLN A 53 -7.48 -6.18 -8.87
CA GLN A 53 -8.09 -5.32 -9.87
C GLN A 53 -9.03 -6.11 -10.80
N LYS A 54 -8.60 -7.29 -11.24
CA LYS A 54 -9.42 -8.20 -12.06
C LYS A 54 -10.67 -8.65 -11.31
N ALA A 55 -10.56 -9.03 -10.04
CA ALA A 55 -11.70 -9.41 -9.21
C ALA A 55 -12.71 -8.26 -9.08
N ALA A 56 -12.22 -7.03 -8.86
CA ALA A 56 -13.07 -5.84 -8.78
C ALA A 56 -13.83 -5.57 -10.09
N ILE A 57 -13.16 -5.71 -11.23
CA ILE A 57 -13.79 -5.57 -12.55
C ILE A 57 -14.83 -6.68 -12.77
N MET A 58 -14.52 -7.93 -12.42
CA MET A 58 -15.46 -9.05 -12.47
C MET A 58 -16.68 -8.84 -11.55
N ALA A 59 -16.50 -8.11 -10.45
CA ALA A 59 -17.58 -7.71 -9.54
C ALA A 59 -18.44 -6.54 -10.09
N GLY A 60 -18.14 -6.05 -11.30
CA GLY A 60 -18.89 -5.00 -11.97
C GLY A 60 -18.44 -3.59 -11.59
N ILE A 61 -17.22 -3.39 -11.11
CA ILE A 61 -16.63 -2.06 -10.95
C ILE A 61 -15.94 -1.66 -12.25
N SER A 62 -16.31 -0.50 -12.81
CA SER A 62 -15.66 0.02 -14.02
C SER A 62 -14.17 0.31 -13.77
N LYS A 63 -13.31 -0.03 -14.74
CA LYS A 63 -11.87 0.27 -14.67
C LYS A 63 -11.60 1.78 -14.50
N HIS A 64 -12.47 2.64 -15.03
CA HIS A 64 -12.33 4.11 -14.91
C HIS A 64 -12.67 4.62 -13.51
N GLN A 65 -13.57 3.93 -12.80
CA GLN A 65 -13.97 4.26 -11.43
C GLN A 65 -13.06 3.60 -10.38
N LEU A 66 -12.09 2.77 -10.79
CA LEU A 66 -11.26 1.99 -9.88
C LEU A 66 -9.87 2.61 -9.73
N THR A 67 -9.41 2.80 -8.51
CA THR A 67 -8.02 3.15 -8.20
C THR A 67 -7.48 2.25 -7.10
N LEU A 68 -6.25 1.75 -7.30
CA LEU A 68 -5.51 1.05 -6.26
C LEU A 68 -4.69 2.06 -5.46
N LEU A 69 -4.73 1.94 -4.14
CA LEU A 69 -3.96 2.77 -3.21
C LEU A 69 -3.12 1.86 -2.32
N LEU A 70 -1.88 2.24 -1.99
CA LEU A 70 -1.12 1.46 -1.02
C LEU A 70 -1.64 1.76 0.38
N GLU A 71 -1.85 0.72 1.19
CA GLU A 71 -2.29 0.84 2.59
C GLU A 71 -1.45 1.85 3.39
N PRO A 72 -0.10 1.81 3.37
CA PRO A 72 0.69 2.80 4.10
C PRO A 72 0.57 4.24 3.56
N ASP A 73 0.22 4.44 2.27
CA ASP A 73 -0.04 5.79 1.74
C ASP A 73 -1.37 6.32 2.24
N ALA A 74 -2.40 5.47 2.25
CA ALA A 74 -3.69 5.81 2.82
C ALA A 74 -3.55 6.18 4.31
N ALA A 75 -2.86 5.34 5.08
CA ALA A 75 -2.62 5.57 6.50
C ALA A 75 -1.84 6.89 6.75
N ALA A 76 -0.79 7.14 5.98
CA ALA A 76 -0.03 8.39 6.07
C ALA A 76 -0.92 9.61 5.80
N LEU A 77 -1.70 9.58 4.73
CA LEU A 77 -2.61 10.67 4.36
C LEU A 77 -3.61 10.97 5.48
N TYR A 78 -4.21 9.93 6.08
CA TYR A 78 -5.13 10.10 7.20
C TYR A 78 -4.47 10.79 8.42
N CYS A 79 -3.20 10.49 8.65
CA CYS A 79 -2.48 11.01 9.81
C CYS A 79 -1.84 12.39 9.56
N GLU A 80 -1.69 12.80 8.30
CA GLU A 80 -1.18 14.13 7.91
C GLU A 80 -2.25 15.23 7.89
N GLN A 81 -3.51 14.91 7.62
CA GLN A 81 -4.55 15.93 7.43
C GLN A 81 -4.90 16.70 8.71
N LYS A 82 -5.03 18.03 8.55
CA LYS A 82 -5.29 18.99 9.63
C LYS A 82 -6.78 19.14 9.93
N GLU A 83 -7.66 18.96 8.95
CA GLU A 83 -9.09 19.28 9.06
C GLU A 83 -9.90 18.25 9.88
N PHE A 84 -9.33 17.08 10.20
CA PHE A 84 -9.92 16.12 11.13
C PHE A 84 -9.56 16.37 12.60
N GLU A 85 -8.99 17.54 12.92
CA GLU A 85 -8.79 18.06 14.28
C GLU A 85 -10.11 18.18 15.08
N ILE A 86 -11.27 18.32 14.41
CA ILE A 86 -12.59 18.50 15.05
C ILE A 86 -13.07 17.23 15.80
N LEU A 87 -12.56 16.05 15.44
CA LEU A 87 -12.91 14.78 16.10
C LEU A 87 -11.91 14.37 17.19
N ARG A 88 -10.84 15.13 17.41
CA ARG A 88 -9.72 14.71 18.29
C ARG A 88 -9.76 15.49 19.60
N GLY A 89 -9.84 14.76 20.71
CA GLY A 89 -9.61 15.31 22.05
C GLY A 89 -8.24 16.02 22.16
N LYS A 90 -8.09 16.85 23.20
CA LYS A 90 -7.03 17.87 23.38
C LYS A 90 -5.57 17.37 23.29
N ASP A 91 -5.33 16.06 23.30
CA ASP A 91 -3.99 15.47 23.37
C ASP A 91 -3.58 14.69 22.10
N GLY A 92 -4.41 14.64 21.05
CA GLY A 92 -4.20 13.88 19.81
C GLY A 92 -3.24 14.50 18.77
N GLN A 93 -2.10 15.00 19.25
CA GLN A 93 -0.80 14.97 18.58
C GLN A 93 -0.70 15.39 17.09
N ARG A 94 -0.51 16.71 16.89
CA ARG A 94 -0.18 17.44 15.65
C ARG A 94 1.15 17.03 14.95
N PHE A 95 1.74 15.86 15.23
CA PHE A 95 3.15 15.58 14.92
C PHE A 95 3.49 15.53 13.42
N LEU A 96 2.72 14.80 12.59
CA LEU A 96 3.02 14.71 11.16
C LEU A 96 2.87 16.05 10.44
N SER A 97 1.79 16.78 10.73
CA SER A 97 1.55 18.12 10.19
C SER A 97 2.61 19.17 10.58
N ARG A 98 3.44 18.88 11.59
CA ARG A 98 4.54 19.73 12.10
C ARG A 98 5.93 19.33 11.61
N LEU A 99 6.09 18.14 11.02
CA LEU A 99 7.38 17.70 10.51
C LEU A 99 7.91 18.63 9.41
N PRO A 100 9.19 18.95 9.30
CA PRO A 100 9.66 19.73 8.16
C PRO A 100 9.32 19.06 6.82
N LEU A 101 9.14 19.84 5.75
CA LEU A 101 9.08 19.26 4.42
C LEU A 101 10.34 18.42 4.17
N ASN A 102 10.18 17.29 3.49
CA ASN A 102 11.20 16.27 3.27
C ASN A 102 11.69 15.51 4.51
N ALA A 103 11.11 15.75 5.70
CA ALA A 103 11.40 14.92 6.87
C ALA A 103 10.95 13.49 6.63
N LYS A 104 11.77 12.54 7.08
CA LYS A 104 11.49 11.11 6.97
C LYS A 104 10.81 10.58 8.23
N TYR A 105 9.91 9.63 8.06
CA TYR A 105 9.24 8.92 9.15
C TYR A 105 8.89 7.50 8.72
N LEU A 106 8.66 6.61 9.68
CA LEU A 106 8.18 5.27 9.40
C LEU A 106 6.66 5.20 9.48
N VAL A 107 6.04 4.42 8.59
CA VAL A 107 4.67 3.92 8.75
C VAL A 107 4.77 2.41 8.96
N VAL A 108 4.26 1.96 10.11
CA VAL A 108 4.21 0.56 10.53
C VAL A 108 2.73 0.16 10.59
N ASP A 109 2.28 -0.55 9.56
CA ASP A 109 0.94 -1.11 9.51
C ASP A 109 0.93 -2.48 10.17
N LEU A 110 0.34 -2.55 11.36
CA LEU A 110 0.14 -3.76 12.14
C LEU A 110 -1.21 -4.36 11.76
N GLY A 111 -1.24 -5.12 10.66
CA GLY A 111 -2.40 -5.86 10.21
C GLY A 111 -2.62 -7.17 10.97
N GLY A 112 -3.73 -7.85 10.63
CA GLY A 112 -4.00 -9.20 11.12
C GLY A 112 -3.09 -10.23 10.45
N GLY A 113 -3.03 -10.24 9.12
CA GLY A 113 -2.24 -11.22 8.36
C GLY A 113 -0.81 -10.79 8.03
N THR A 114 -0.54 -9.49 8.01
CA THR A 114 0.78 -8.94 7.68
C THR A 114 1.13 -7.80 8.62
N ILE A 115 2.42 -7.54 8.73
CA ILE A 115 2.97 -6.30 9.26
C ILE A 115 3.82 -5.68 8.15
N ASP A 116 3.51 -4.45 7.79
CA ASP A 116 4.14 -3.74 6.69
C ASP A 116 4.85 -2.48 7.23
N ILE A 117 6.15 -2.36 6.96
CA ILE A 117 6.98 -1.25 7.42
C ILE A 117 7.46 -0.49 6.20
N THR A 118 7.22 0.82 6.17
CA THR A 118 7.60 1.68 5.04
C THR A 118 8.25 2.97 5.52
N VAL A 119 9.28 3.39 4.80
CA VAL A 119 9.89 4.72 5.00
C VAL A 119 9.13 5.71 4.15
N HIS A 120 8.55 6.73 4.79
CA HIS A 120 7.85 7.82 4.17
C HIS A 120 8.67 9.10 4.28
N ARG A 121 8.51 9.99 3.30
CA ARG A 121 9.08 11.33 3.30
C ARG A 121 7.96 12.35 3.13
N ARG A 122 7.85 13.30 4.05
CA ARG A 122 6.82 14.34 4.00
C ARG A 122 6.97 15.19 2.73
N GLY A 123 5.95 15.24 1.89
CA GLY A 123 5.92 16.06 0.67
C GLY A 123 5.23 17.42 0.86
N GLN A 124 5.25 18.26 -0.18
CA GLN A 124 4.26 19.33 -0.35
C GLN A 124 2.99 18.70 -0.95
N GLY A 125 1.97 18.41 -0.14
CA GLY A 125 0.79 17.66 -0.59
C GLY A 125 0.86 16.15 -0.35
N HIS A 126 -0.05 15.39 -0.98
CA HIS A 126 -0.58 14.10 -0.48
C HIS A 126 0.19 12.82 -0.80
N LEU A 127 1.44 12.91 -1.26
CA LEU A 127 2.18 11.71 -1.64
C LEU A 127 3.61 11.77 -1.11
N THR A 128 3.89 10.81 -0.23
CA THR A 128 5.18 10.57 0.39
C THR A 128 6.04 9.65 -0.45
N TYR A 129 7.32 9.98 -0.63
CA TYR A 129 8.29 9.11 -1.29
C TYR A 129 8.57 7.87 -0.43
N LYS A 130 8.53 6.70 -1.06
CA LYS A 130 8.91 5.42 -0.45
C LYS A 130 10.31 5.03 -0.87
N ASP A 131 11.25 5.09 0.06
CA ASP A 131 12.63 4.68 -0.20
C ASP A 131 12.81 3.16 0.03
N LYS A 132 12.15 2.58 1.05
CA LYS A 132 12.26 1.16 1.44
C LYS A 132 10.96 0.62 2.05
N ALA A 133 10.66 -0.67 1.81
CA ALA A 133 9.53 -1.39 2.38
C ALA A 133 9.93 -2.80 2.84
N LEU A 134 9.43 -3.22 4.00
CA LEU A 134 9.57 -4.57 4.54
C LEU A 134 8.20 -5.12 4.91
N GLY A 135 8.01 -6.42 4.75
CA GLY A 135 6.82 -7.12 5.24
C GLY A 135 7.16 -8.29 6.12
N LEU A 136 6.25 -8.62 7.02
CA LEU A 136 6.27 -9.78 7.88
C LEU A 136 4.88 -10.45 7.83
N LYS A 137 4.82 -11.78 7.86
CA LYS A 137 3.55 -12.53 7.82
C LYS A 137 2.93 -12.75 9.20
N TRP A 138 3.58 -12.32 10.28
CA TRP A 138 3.21 -12.61 11.66
C TRP A 138 2.51 -11.42 12.33
N GLY A 139 1.39 -10.98 11.76
CA GLY A 139 0.51 -9.99 12.37
C GLY A 139 -0.35 -10.56 13.50
N GLY A 140 -1.47 -9.91 13.81
CA GLY A 140 -2.38 -10.32 14.89
C GLY A 140 -2.98 -11.73 14.74
N LYS A 141 -3.00 -12.30 13.54
CA LYS A 141 -3.42 -13.68 13.26
C LYS A 141 -2.44 -14.69 13.84
N LYS A 142 -1.14 -14.38 13.91
CA LYS A 142 -0.16 -15.32 14.48
C LYS A 142 -0.41 -15.56 15.97
N VAL A 143 -0.90 -14.53 16.68
CA VAL A 143 -1.35 -14.67 18.08
C VAL A 143 -2.52 -15.65 18.20
N ASN A 144 -3.46 -15.60 17.25
CA ASN A 144 -4.59 -16.52 17.19
C ASN A 144 -4.11 -17.96 16.93
N GLU A 145 -3.17 -18.15 16.00
CA GLU A 145 -2.56 -19.46 15.72
C GLU A 145 -1.84 -20.02 16.97
N CYS A 146 -1.09 -19.20 17.71
CA CYS A 146 -0.44 -19.64 18.96
C CYS A 146 -1.45 -20.04 20.04
N PHE A 147 -2.60 -19.36 20.11
CA PHE A 147 -3.70 -19.77 20.97
C PHE A 147 -4.32 -21.10 20.52
N GLU A 148 -4.56 -21.29 19.22
CA GLU A 148 -5.07 -22.55 18.68
C GLU A 148 -4.13 -23.72 19.00
N GLU A 149 -2.83 -23.55 18.79
CA GLU A 149 -1.79 -24.53 19.14
C GLU A 149 -1.82 -24.86 20.63
N TYR A 150 -1.95 -23.84 21.49
CA TYR A 150 -2.09 -24.03 22.93
C TYR A 150 -3.37 -24.78 23.29
N PHE A 151 -4.51 -24.41 22.70
CA PHE A 151 -5.82 -25.00 22.96
C PHE A 151 -5.85 -26.46 22.53
N GLU A 152 -5.33 -26.76 21.34
CA GLU A 152 -5.21 -28.11 20.79
C GLU A 152 -4.30 -28.99 21.64
N LYS A 153 -3.17 -28.46 22.12
CA LYS A 153 -2.23 -29.26 22.92
C LYS A 153 -2.69 -29.49 24.37
N ASN A 154 -3.28 -28.47 25.00
CA ASN A 154 -3.45 -28.45 26.46
C ASN A 154 -4.90 -28.66 26.91
N PHE A 155 -5.88 -28.46 26.04
CA PHE A 155 -7.30 -28.52 26.38
C PHE A 155 -8.05 -29.62 25.63
N LEU A 156 -7.93 -29.68 24.31
CA LEU A 156 -8.69 -30.64 23.49
C LEU A 156 -8.51 -32.13 23.87
N PRO A 157 -7.32 -32.62 24.24
CA PRO A 157 -7.13 -34.02 24.65
C PRO A 157 -7.92 -34.36 25.92
N LYS A 158 -8.17 -33.38 26.79
CA LYS A 158 -8.96 -33.59 28.01
C LYS A 158 -10.43 -33.81 27.70
N ILE A 159 -10.92 -33.28 26.59
CA ILE A 159 -12.33 -33.43 26.17
C ILE A 159 -12.54 -34.50 25.10
N GLY A 160 -11.46 -35.04 24.52
CA GLY A 160 -11.52 -36.10 23.52
C GLY A 160 -11.87 -35.61 22.12
N LEU A 161 -11.55 -34.36 21.80
CA LEU A 161 -11.79 -33.76 20.48
C LEU A 161 -10.46 -33.37 19.82
N ALA A 162 -10.47 -33.20 18.51
CA ALA A 162 -9.38 -32.60 17.74
C ALA A 162 -9.79 -31.22 17.19
N LEU A 163 -8.83 -30.31 16.96
CA LEU A 163 -9.16 -28.97 16.48
C LEU A 163 -9.77 -29.02 15.06
N THR A 164 -9.26 -29.93 14.23
CA THR A 164 -9.80 -30.20 12.88
C THR A 164 -11.26 -30.63 12.93
N GLU A 165 -11.63 -31.51 13.85
CA GLU A 165 -13.02 -31.97 14.01
C GLU A 165 -13.95 -30.81 14.38
N ILE A 166 -13.52 -29.90 15.26
CA ILE A 166 -14.32 -28.74 15.65
C ILE A 166 -14.50 -27.81 14.45
N LYS A 167 -13.44 -27.51 13.70
CA LYS A 167 -13.50 -26.63 12.52
C LYS A 167 -14.41 -27.19 11.42
N GLU A 168 -14.41 -28.51 11.21
CA GLU A 168 -15.15 -29.16 10.13
C GLU A 168 -16.61 -29.46 10.51
N LYS A 169 -16.85 -29.97 11.73
CA LYS A 169 -18.18 -30.43 12.15
C LYS A 169 -18.93 -29.42 13.00
N HIS A 170 -18.23 -28.49 13.63
CA HIS A 170 -18.79 -27.51 14.58
C HIS A 170 -18.25 -26.09 14.33
N PRO A 171 -18.36 -25.56 13.10
CA PRO A 171 -17.77 -24.28 12.73
C PRO A 171 -18.30 -23.10 13.57
N ASP A 172 -19.57 -23.13 13.99
CA ASP A 172 -20.16 -22.07 14.82
C ASP A 172 -19.52 -22.03 16.22
N ASP A 173 -19.25 -23.20 16.82
CA ASP A 173 -18.56 -23.30 18.11
C ASP A 173 -17.10 -22.84 17.99
N TYR A 174 -16.43 -23.17 16.88
CA TYR A 174 -15.10 -22.67 16.58
C TYR A 174 -15.09 -21.14 16.44
N LEU A 175 -16.03 -20.56 15.67
CA LEU A 175 -16.15 -19.11 15.51
C LEU A 175 -16.40 -18.43 16.85
N TYR A 176 -17.33 -18.94 17.65
CA TYR A 176 -17.61 -18.42 18.99
C TYR A 176 -16.35 -18.44 19.88
N LEU A 177 -15.58 -19.53 19.88
CA LEU A 177 -14.33 -19.62 20.63
C LEU A 177 -13.34 -18.52 20.20
N MET A 178 -13.13 -18.39 18.89
CA MET A 178 -12.15 -17.46 18.35
C MET A 178 -12.56 -16.00 18.55
N GLU A 179 -13.85 -15.67 18.46
CA GLU A 179 -14.37 -14.34 18.77
C GLU A 179 -14.15 -13.97 20.25
N ASN A 180 -14.42 -14.90 21.18
CA ASN A 180 -14.17 -14.65 22.60
C ASN A 180 -12.68 -14.52 22.90
N PHE A 181 -11.83 -15.30 22.24
CA PHE A 181 -10.37 -15.13 22.34
C PHE A 181 -9.93 -13.77 21.78
N GLU A 182 -10.46 -13.35 20.63
CA GLU A 182 -10.11 -12.06 20.00
C GLU A 182 -10.43 -10.88 20.93
N GLN A 183 -11.58 -10.92 21.63
CA GLN A 183 -11.93 -9.92 22.64
C GLN A 183 -10.91 -9.84 23.77
N GLU A 184 -10.51 -10.99 24.33
CA GLU A 184 -9.49 -11.03 25.38
C GLU A 184 -8.12 -10.57 24.87
N LYS A 185 -7.78 -10.92 23.62
CA LYS A 185 -6.53 -10.51 22.96
C LYS A 185 -6.43 -8.99 22.85
N ILE A 186 -7.50 -8.33 22.42
CA ILE A 186 -7.56 -6.86 22.29
C ILE A 186 -7.50 -6.19 23.67
N GLN A 187 -8.19 -6.75 24.67
CA GLN A 187 -8.26 -6.19 26.02
C GLN A 187 -7.08 -6.60 26.92
N PHE A 188 -6.10 -7.33 26.40
CA PHE A 188 -4.93 -7.74 27.18
C PHE A 188 -3.94 -6.57 27.33
N THR A 189 -3.54 -6.30 28.56
CA THR A 189 -2.70 -5.13 28.92
C THR A 189 -1.49 -5.56 29.75
N VAL A 190 -0.49 -4.68 29.84
CA VAL A 190 0.67 -4.85 30.73
C VAL A 190 0.24 -4.98 32.20
N ASP A 191 -0.81 -4.28 32.63
CA ASP A 191 -1.32 -4.38 34.00
C ASP A 191 -1.89 -5.77 34.31
N LYS A 192 -2.67 -6.35 33.38
CA LYS A 192 -3.17 -7.73 33.50
C LYS A 192 -2.02 -8.74 33.57
N MET A 193 -0.94 -8.49 32.83
CA MET A 193 0.28 -9.29 32.89
C MET A 193 0.93 -9.20 34.28
N ASN A 194 1.19 -7.99 34.78
CA ASN A 194 1.91 -7.75 36.03
C ASN A 194 1.18 -8.28 37.28
N LYS A 195 -0.15 -8.29 37.26
CA LYS A 195 -0.96 -8.81 38.37
C LYS A 195 -1.01 -10.34 38.43
N SER A 196 -0.31 -11.06 37.53
CA SER A 196 -0.35 -12.53 37.44
C SER A 196 -1.78 -13.08 37.33
N GLU A 197 -2.66 -12.35 36.65
CA GLU A 197 -4.08 -12.72 36.52
C GLU A 197 -4.25 -13.96 35.62
N MET A 198 -5.35 -14.68 35.84
CA MET A 198 -5.81 -15.71 34.89
C MET A 198 -6.73 -15.05 33.86
N ILE A 199 -6.36 -15.12 32.59
CA ILE A 199 -7.17 -14.64 31.48
C ILE A 199 -8.28 -15.65 31.19
N LYS A 200 -9.50 -15.13 31.07
CA LYS A 200 -10.73 -15.92 30.97
C LYS A 200 -11.24 -15.91 29.55
N VAL A 201 -11.08 -17.00 28.83
CA VAL A 201 -11.67 -17.19 27.49
C VAL A 201 -12.96 -17.99 27.63
N ARG A 202 -14.08 -17.47 27.10
CA ARG A 202 -15.36 -18.22 27.13
C ARG A 202 -15.32 -19.33 26.10
N LEU A 203 -15.86 -20.49 26.49
CA LEU A 203 -15.97 -21.66 25.64
C LEU A 203 -17.42 -21.83 25.15
N PRO A 204 -17.63 -22.35 23.94
CA PRO A 204 -18.94 -22.80 23.50
C PRO A 204 -19.41 -24.03 24.31
N GLY A 205 -20.70 -24.37 24.19
CA GLY A 205 -21.31 -25.46 24.95
C GLY A 205 -20.63 -26.81 24.69
N LEU A 206 -20.35 -27.12 23.43
CA LEU A 206 -19.68 -28.34 23.01
C LEU A 206 -18.31 -28.54 23.66
N LEU A 207 -17.55 -27.45 23.81
CA LEU A 207 -16.16 -27.49 24.27
C LEU A 207 -16.04 -27.39 25.79
N SER A 208 -17.15 -27.32 26.54
CA SER A 208 -17.08 -27.20 27.99
C SER A 208 -17.58 -28.43 28.72
N ARG A 209 -16.72 -28.93 29.62
CA ARG A 209 -17.10 -29.87 30.69
C ARG A 209 -17.50 -29.17 31.99
N ASP A 210 -17.27 -27.86 32.10
CA ASP A 210 -17.58 -27.05 33.26
C ASP A 210 -18.94 -26.36 33.06
N LYS A 211 -19.79 -26.33 34.10
CA LYS A 211 -21.01 -25.53 34.12
C LYS A 211 -20.75 -24.05 33.77
N LYS A 212 -19.56 -23.54 34.07
CA LYS A 212 -19.17 -22.13 33.82
C LYS A 212 -18.74 -21.83 32.39
N LYS A 213 -18.51 -22.83 31.52
CA LYS A 213 -18.14 -22.63 30.10
C LYS A 213 -16.91 -21.75 29.86
N GLN A 214 -15.81 -22.02 30.57
CA GLN A 214 -14.63 -21.16 30.62
C GLN A 214 -13.31 -21.92 30.51
N LEU A 215 -12.34 -21.30 29.82
CA LEU A 215 -10.93 -21.65 29.80
C LEU A 215 -10.15 -20.55 30.52
N TRP A 216 -9.35 -20.94 31.51
CA TRP A 216 -8.49 -20.04 32.27
C TRP A 216 -7.04 -20.23 31.82
N ILE A 217 -6.41 -19.16 31.36
CA ILE A 217 -5.04 -19.16 30.83
C ILE A 217 -4.20 -18.22 31.71
N PRO A 218 -3.06 -18.67 32.26
CA PRO A 218 -2.16 -17.77 32.98
C PRO A 218 -1.75 -16.58 32.11
N SER A 219 -1.72 -15.36 32.65
CA SER A 219 -1.36 -14.16 31.89
C SER A 219 0.01 -14.25 31.22
N SER A 220 0.97 -14.95 31.83
CA SER A 220 2.29 -15.22 31.25
C SER A 220 2.21 -16.09 29.99
N THR A 221 1.38 -17.15 30.02
CA THR A 221 1.12 -17.98 28.84
C THR A 221 0.38 -17.20 27.77
N PHE A 222 -0.63 -16.42 28.15
CA PHE A 222 -1.37 -15.57 27.21
C PHE A 222 -0.44 -14.56 26.51
N ARG A 223 0.46 -13.93 27.28
CA ARG A 223 1.50 -13.04 26.77
C ARG A 223 2.42 -13.74 25.78
N SER A 224 2.79 -15.00 26.01
CA SER A 224 3.69 -15.71 25.09
C SER A 224 3.10 -15.90 23.67
N PHE A 225 1.77 -15.82 23.51
CA PHE A 225 1.15 -15.88 22.19
C PHE A 225 1.54 -14.68 21.29
N PHE A 226 1.99 -13.57 21.89
CA PHE A 226 2.41 -12.38 21.16
C PHE A 226 3.89 -12.39 20.77
N ASP A 227 4.70 -13.29 21.35
CA ASP A 227 6.16 -13.22 21.26
C ASP A 227 6.66 -13.33 19.81
N THR A 228 6.10 -14.24 19.01
CA THR A 228 6.51 -14.39 17.60
C THR A 228 6.28 -13.10 16.80
N SER A 229 5.11 -12.48 16.97
CA SER A 229 4.76 -11.23 16.27
C SER A 229 5.61 -10.05 16.74
N ILE A 230 5.75 -9.86 18.06
CA ILE A 230 6.50 -8.75 18.64
C ILE A 230 7.98 -8.86 18.33
N ASN A 231 8.58 -10.04 18.52
CA ASN A 231 10.00 -10.25 18.25
C ASN A 231 10.31 -10.07 16.77
N GLY A 232 9.46 -10.62 15.88
CA GLY A 232 9.63 -10.44 14.43
C GLY A 232 9.50 -8.98 14.00
N LEU A 233 8.58 -8.22 14.59
CA LEU A 233 8.44 -6.78 14.35
C LEU A 233 9.69 -6.01 14.79
N VAL A 234 10.16 -6.24 16.02
CA VAL A 234 11.37 -5.60 16.57
C VAL A 234 12.58 -5.92 15.71
N GLU A 235 12.75 -7.17 15.30
CA GLU A 235 13.83 -7.60 14.40
C GLU A 235 13.76 -6.85 13.06
N LYS A 236 12.59 -6.78 12.42
CA LYS A 236 12.44 -6.09 11.13
C LYS A 236 12.66 -4.60 11.22
N LEU A 237 12.19 -3.94 12.28
CA LEU A 237 12.46 -2.53 12.51
C LEU A 237 13.95 -2.27 12.71
N ASN A 238 14.64 -3.08 13.54
CA ASN A 238 16.08 -2.96 13.72
C ASN A 238 16.85 -3.17 12.41
N LEU A 239 16.50 -4.20 11.63
CA LEU A 239 17.10 -4.45 10.31
C LEU A 239 16.92 -3.26 9.37
N LEU A 240 15.73 -2.65 9.33
CA LEU A 240 15.48 -1.48 8.49
C LEU A 240 16.31 -0.27 8.93
N LEU A 241 16.27 0.05 10.21
CA LEU A 241 16.96 1.19 10.81
C LEU A 241 18.49 1.07 10.68
N GLN A 242 19.02 -0.16 10.63
CA GLN A 242 20.45 -0.44 10.43
C GLN A 242 20.87 -0.61 8.96
N SER A 243 19.93 -0.76 8.03
CA SER A 243 20.21 -1.08 6.63
C SER A 243 20.95 0.02 5.86
N ASP A 244 20.79 1.28 6.26
CA ASP A 244 21.45 2.44 5.65
C ASP A 244 21.47 3.60 6.64
N VAL A 245 22.59 3.72 7.34
CA VAL A 245 22.74 4.69 8.43
C VAL A 245 22.47 6.12 7.95
N ASN A 246 22.93 6.48 6.74
CA ASN A 246 22.73 7.84 6.20
C ASN A 246 21.26 8.11 5.86
N GLU A 247 20.53 7.10 5.39
CA GLU A 247 19.11 7.28 5.09
C GLU A 247 18.21 7.29 6.32
N MET A 248 18.60 6.61 7.39
CA MET A 248 17.77 6.38 8.58
C MET A 248 18.10 7.29 9.77
N GLN A 249 19.26 7.97 9.76
CA GLN A 249 19.75 8.78 10.89
C GLN A 249 18.78 9.90 11.33
N ASP A 250 18.01 10.47 10.39
CA ASP A 250 17.10 11.58 10.66
C ASP A 250 15.66 11.14 10.98
N ILE A 251 15.39 9.83 11.04
CA ILE A 251 14.07 9.32 11.38
C ILE A 251 13.91 9.31 12.89
N ASN A 252 12.99 10.13 13.40
CA ASN A 252 12.62 10.16 14.82
C ASN A 252 11.13 9.85 15.06
N LEU A 253 10.36 9.56 14.01
CA LEU A 253 8.92 9.33 14.10
C LEU A 253 8.56 7.96 13.52
N ILE A 254 7.80 7.20 14.30
CA ILE A 254 7.17 5.94 13.89
C ILE A 254 5.67 6.11 14.05
N LEU A 255 4.96 6.18 12.92
CA LEU A 255 3.50 6.12 12.86
C LEU A 255 3.07 4.66 12.85
N VAL A 256 2.26 4.24 13.82
CA VAL A 256 1.77 2.87 13.94
C VAL A 256 0.27 2.84 13.69
N VAL A 257 -0.16 2.03 12.73
CA VAL A 257 -1.55 1.90 12.27
C VAL A 257 -1.94 0.42 12.16
N GLY A 258 -3.16 0.13 11.73
CA GLY A 258 -3.65 -1.23 11.52
C GLY A 258 -4.40 -1.79 12.73
N GLY A 259 -5.22 -2.82 12.52
CA GLY A 259 -6.08 -3.37 13.58
C GLY A 259 -5.28 -3.98 14.74
N PHE A 260 -4.11 -4.57 14.48
CA PHE A 260 -3.27 -5.13 15.53
C PHE A 260 -2.57 -4.05 16.37
N ALA A 261 -2.52 -2.80 15.91
CA ALA A 261 -2.09 -1.65 16.71
C ALA A 261 -3.09 -1.25 17.81
N GLU A 262 -4.30 -1.80 17.81
CA GLU A 262 -5.26 -1.65 18.93
C GLU A 262 -4.82 -2.46 20.17
N SER A 263 -3.90 -3.41 20.00
CA SER A 263 -3.35 -4.19 21.09
C SER A 263 -2.39 -3.36 21.95
N SER A 264 -2.83 -3.05 23.17
CA SER A 264 -2.05 -2.22 24.10
C SER A 264 -0.68 -2.84 24.44
N ILE A 265 -0.60 -4.18 24.55
CA ILE A 265 0.67 -4.87 24.85
C ILE A 265 1.68 -4.69 23.71
N VAL A 266 1.23 -4.71 22.45
CA VAL A 266 2.11 -4.52 21.28
C VAL A 266 2.64 -3.09 21.26
N ILE A 267 1.78 -2.09 21.52
CA ILE A 267 2.19 -0.68 21.57
C ILE A 267 3.13 -0.41 22.74
N SER A 268 2.87 -0.99 23.92
CA SER A 268 3.75 -0.87 25.08
C SER A 268 5.15 -1.45 24.81
N GLU A 269 5.22 -2.64 24.21
CA GLU A 269 6.51 -3.26 23.86
C GLU A 269 7.28 -2.45 22.81
N LEU A 270 6.59 -1.94 21.79
CA LEU A 270 7.21 -1.05 20.81
C LEU A 270 7.78 0.21 21.46
N LYS A 271 7.00 0.89 22.31
CA LYS A 271 7.45 2.09 23.04
C LYS A 271 8.63 1.81 23.97
N ASN A 272 8.66 0.64 24.60
CA ASN A 272 9.77 0.23 25.46
C ASN A 272 11.04 -0.06 24.65
N LYS A 273 10.93 -0.78 23.52
CA LYS A 273 12.08 -1.18 22.69
C LYS A 273 12.65 -0.04 21.85
N PHE A 274 11.80 0.90 21.42
CA PHE A 274 12.16 2.03 20.57
C PHE A 274 11.91 3.36 21.30
N SER A 275 12.32 3.45 22.57
CA SER A 275 12.07 4.59 23.45
C SER A 275 12.75 5.89 23.00
N ASN A 276 13.75 5.78 22.13
CA ASN A 276 14.42 6.90 21.48
C ASN A 276 13.65 7.46 20.27
N PHE A 277 12.55 6.82 19.84
CA PHE A 277 11.69 7.28 18.76
C PHE A 277 10.37 7.81 19.32
N ASN A 278 9.81 8.81 18.65
CA ASN A 278 8.42 9.21 18.89
C ASN A 278 7.48 8.21 18.21
N ILE A 279 6.81 7.38 19.00
CA ILE A 279 5.81 6.44 18.49
C ILE A 279 4.42 7.07 18.61
N VAL A 280 3.79 7.29 17.45
CA VAL A 280 2.47 7.90 17.33
C VAL A 280 1.47 6.85 16.85
N VAL A 281 0.36 6.72 17.56
CA VAL A 281 -0.77 5.85 17.20
C VAL A 281 -2.00 6.75 17.08
N PRO A 282 -2.71 6.78 15.94
CA PRO A 282 -3.96 7.53 15.82
C PRO A 282 -5.04 6.89 16.71
N GLU A 283 -6.07 7.67 17.07
CA GLU A 283 -7.14 7.22 17.98
C GLU A 283 -7.85 5.94 17.53
N LYS A 284 -8.01 5.77 16.21
CA LYS A 284 -8.61 4.58 15.58
C LYS A 284 -7.63 3.97 14.57
N PRO A 285 -6.61 3.24 15.03
CA PRO A 285 -5.56 2.75 14.14
C PRO A 285 -6.06 1.69 13.15
N GLY A 286 -7.04 0.86 13.53
CA GLY A 286 -7.69 -0.09 12.63
C GLY A 286 -8.47 0.53 11.47
N LEU A 287 -8.88 1.80 11.59
CA LEU A 287 -9.63 2.52 10.53
C LEU A 287 -8.76 3.49 9.72
N ALA A 288 -7.49 3.65 10.07
CA ALA A 288 -6.62 4.67 9.48
C ALA A 288 -6.48 4.53 7.95
N VAL A 289 -6.28 3.30 7.48
CA VAL A 289 -6.18 2.98 6.05
C VAL A 289 -7.49 3.30 5.32
N MET A 290 -8.64 2.86 5.87
CA MET A 290 -9.95 3.09 5.26
C MET A 290 -10.28 4.59 5.18
N HIS A 291 -10.12 5.33 6.28
CA HIS A 291 -10.35 6.78 6.29
C HIS A 291 -9.40 7.49 5.32
N GLY A 292 -8.13 7.07 5.28
CA GLY A 292 -7.14 7.57 4.33
C GLY A 292 -7.52 7.33 2.88
N ALA A 293 -8.08 6.17 2.56
CA ALA A 293 -8.50 5.83 1.21
C ALA A 293 -9.72 6.66 0.75
N VAL A 294 -10.69 6.86 1.64
CA VAL A 294 -11.84 7.75 1.38
C VAL A 294 -11.36 9.18 1.15
N LEU A 295 -10.48 9.66 2.02
CA LEU A 295 -9.88 10.98 1.94
C LEU A 295 -9.09 11.18 0.64
N PHE A 296 -8.30 10.19 0.24
CA PHE A 296 -7.59 10.18 -1.03
C PHE A 296 -8.56 10.33 -2.22
N GLY A 297 -9.68 9.60 -2.20
CA GLY A 297 -10.71 9.70 -3.24
C GLY A 297 -11.26 11.12 -3.38
N PHE A 298 -11.61 11.78 -2.27
CA PHE A 298 -12.09 13.16 -2.27
C PHE A 298 -11.06 14.16 -2.80
N LEU A 299 -9.80 14.00 -2.42
CA LEU A 299 -8.75 14.96 -2.80
C LEU A 299 -8.37 14.83 -4.27
N LYS A 300 -8.37 13.61 -4.79
CA LYS A 300 -8.20 13.35 -6.22
C LYS A 300 -9.28 14.04 -7.06
N ASP A 301 -10.55 13.94 -6.63
CA ASP A 301 -11.66 14.61 -7.34
C ASP A 301 -11.53 16.14 -7.31
N LEU A 302 -11.10 16.73 -6.18
CA LEU A 302 -10.82 18.16 -6.10
C LEU A 302 -9.69 18.61 -7.02
N GLU A 303 -8.62 17.82 -7.14
CA GLU A 303 -7.51 18.11 -8.05
C GLU A 303 -7.95 18.05 -9.52
N ASP A 304 -8.66 16.99 -9.91
CA ASP A 304 -9.19 16.81 -11.26
C ASP A 304 -10.13 17.97 -11.66
N ASN A 305 -11.00 18.40 -10.74
CA ASN A 305 -11.90 19.55 -10.95
C ASN A 305 -11.14 20.88 -11.10
N ASN A 306 -10.08 21.09 -10.32
CA ASN A 306 -9.27 22.30 -10.38
C ASN A 306 -8.39 22.36 -11.65
N GLU A 307 -7.86 21.23 -12.13
CA GLU A 307 -7.15 21.17 -13.41
C GLU A 307 -8.10 21.48 -14.58
N ASN A 308 -9.31 20.90 -14.57
CA ASN A 308 -10.34 21.18 -15.57
C ASN A 308 -10.76 22.66 -15.60
N LEU A 309 -10.84 23.31 -14.44
CA LEU A 309 -11.10 24.76 -14.33
C LEU A 309 -9.94 25.61 -14.88
N LYS A 310 -8.69 25.22 -14.62
CA LYS A 310 -7.50 25.90 -15.16
C LYS A 310 -7.41 25.76 -16.68
N GLU A 311 -7.70 24.58 -17.23
CA GLU A 311 -7.76 24.36 -18.67
C GLU A 311 -8.89 25.17 -19.33
N ARG A 312 -10.08 25.22 -18.72
CA ARG A 312 -11.21 26.04 -19.21
C ARG A 312 -10.86 27.53 -19.23
N LYS A 313 -10.18 28.04 -18.19
CA LYS A 313 -9.70 29.43 -18.13
C LYS A 313 -8.60 29.72 -19.17
N GLN A 314 -7.71 28.77 -19.44
CA GLN A 314 -6.71 28.90 -20.51
C GLN A 314 -7.32 28.90 -21.91
N ARG A 315 -8.37 28.09 -22.14
CA ARG A 315 -9.10 28.07 -23.43
C ARG A 315 -9.90 29.35 -23.67
N GLN A 316 -10.49 29.94 -22.63
CA GLN A 316 -11.19 31.24 -22.75
C GLN A 316 -10.22 32.43 -22.92
N GLY A 317 -8.96 32.31 -22.49
CA GLY A 317 -7.93 33.35 -22.67
C GLY A 317 -7.23 33.36 -24.03
N THR A 318 -7.45 32.36 -24.89
CA THR A 318 -6.68 32.17 -26.14
C THR A 318 -7.44 32.46 -27.44
N GLU A 319 -8.68 32.98 -27.38
CA GLU A 319 -9.46 33.33 -28.59
C GLU A 319 -9.16 34.70 -29.22
N ARG A 320 -8.07 35.39 -28.85
CA ARG A 320 -7.62 36.59 -29.57
C ARG A 320 -6.15 36.50 -29.97
N GLN A 321 -5.96 35.97 -31.18
CA GLN A 321 -4.91 36.19 -32.18
C GLN A 321 -4.44 34.86 -32.79
N ALA A 322 -5.18 34.40 -33.80
CA ALA A 322 -4.62 33.48 -34.78
C ALA A 322 -3.68 34.28 -35.70
N ASN A 323 -2.38 34.03 -35.59
CA ASN A 323 -1.40 34.43 -36.58
C ASN A 323 -0.83 33.14 -37.20
N PRO A 324 -0.97 32.91 -38.52
CA PRO A 324 -0.46 31.72 -39.18
C PRO A 324 1.04 31.85 -39.40
N LEU A 325 1.74 30.71 -39.42
CA LEU A 325 3.18 30.53 -39.65
C LEU A 325 4.09 30.73 -38.42
N ARG A 326 4.26 29.66 -37.65
CA ARG A 326 5.54 29.33 -37.03
C ARG A 326 5.85 27.86 -37.21
N TYR A 327 6.79 27.59 -38.12
CA TYR A 327 7.60 26.37 -38.12
C TYR A 327 8.20 26.22 -36.71
N ARG A 328 7.71 25.25 -35.92
CA ARG A 328 8.22 25.01 -34.56
C ARG A 328 9.36 24.00 -34.61
N SER A 329 10.54 24.46 -34.21
CA SER A 329 11.64 23.61 -33.77
C SER A 329 11.14 22.61 -32.72
N HIS A 330 11.39 21.32 -32.94
CA HIS A 330 11.08 20.29 -31.96
C HIS A 330 12.01 20.43 -30.76
N SER A 331 11.46 20.75 -29.59
CA SER A 331 12.21 20.70 -28.33
C SER A 331 12.78 19.28 -28.13
N ASP A 332 13.96 19.17 -27.48
CA ASP A 332 14.58 17.88 -27.17
C ASP A 332 13.63 16.95 -26.38
N ALA A 333 12.71 17.51 -25.58
CA ALA A 333 11.65 16.76 -24.90
C ALA A 333 10.67 16.07 -25.87
N GLY A 334 10.28 16.78 -26.95
CA GLY A 334 9.40 16.24 -27.98
C GLY A 334 10.03 15.10 -28.76
N LYS A 335 11.32 15.23 -29.09
CA LYS A 335 12.10 14.16 -29.75
C LYS A 335 12.19 12.91 -28.88
N VAL A 336 12.45 13.06 -27.58
CA VAL A 336 12.48 11.94 -26.64
C VAL A 336 11.12 11.27 -26.50
N LYS A 337 10.03 12.02 -26.35
CA LYS A 337 8.68 11.43 -26.26
C LYS A 337 8.29 10.68 -27.54
N HIS A 338 8.67 11.20 -28.70
CA HIS A 338 8.46 10.50 -29.97
C HIS A 338 9.26 9.22 -30.02
N PHE A 339 10.56 9.26 -29.70
CA PHE A 339 11.40 8.07 -29.69
C PHE A 339 10.88 7.00 -28.72
N LEU A 340 10.49 7.39 -27.51
CA LEU A 340 9.87 6.48 -26.54
C LEU A 340 8.59 5.85 -27.12
N SER A 341 7.76 6.64 -27.80
CA SER A 341 6.57 6.12 -28.49
C SER A 341 6.89 5.14 -29.62
N ASP A 342 8.04 5.29 -30.28
CA ASP A 342 8.46 4.39 -31.36
C ASP A 342 8.99 3.06 -30.82
N ILE A 343 9.69 3.09 -29.67
CA ILE A 343 10.21 1.86 -29.05
C ILE A 343 9.11 1.06 -28.35
N VAL A 344 8.26 1.72 -27.55
CA VAL A 344 7.26 1.03 -26.70
C VAL A 344 5.82 1.16 -27.20
N GLY A 345 5.54 2.00 -28.19
CA GLY A 345 4.19 2.24 -28.68
C GLY A 345 3.45 3.35 -27.93
N ARG A 346 2.61 4.10 -28.65
CA ARG A 346 1.84 5.23 -28.09
C ARG A 346 0.89 4.81 -26.96
N GLU A 347 0.36 3.60 -27.04
CA GLU A 347 -0.59 3.09 -26.04
C GLU A 347 0.11 2.82 -24.70
N VAL A 348 1.34 2.27 -24.72
CA VAL A 348 2.15 2.10 -23.50
C VAL A 348 2.50 3.44 -22.87
N ILE A 349 2.81 4.45 -23.69
CA ILE A 349 3.10 5.81 -23.21
C ILE A 349 1.88 6.47 -22.57
N LYS A 350 0.66 6.22 -23.07
CA LYS A 350 -0.58 6.71 -22.48
C LYS A 350 -0.91 6.04 -21.14
N GLU A 351 -0.58 4.76 -20.99
CA GLU A 351 -0.83 3.99 -19.77
C GLU A 351 0.21 4.29 -18.67
N MET A 352 1.35 4.89 -19.02
CA MET A 352 2.40 5.29 -18.08
C MET A 352 2.00 6.55 -17.29
N ARG A 353 2.26 6.58 -15.97
CA ARG A 353 1.99 7.78 -15.14
C ARG A 353 2.78 8.98 -15.65
N LYS A 354 2.12 10.14 -15.76
CA LYS A 354 2.67 11.39 -16.31
C LYS A 354 3.99 11.81 -15.66
N GLU A 355 4.10 11.67 -14.34
CA GLU A 355 5.32 11.97 -13.57
C GLU A 355 6.49 11.04 -13.91
N GLN A 356 6.24 9.74 -14.02
CA GLN A 356 7.26 8.75 -14.39
C GLN A 356 7.72 8.97 -15.84
N LEU A 357 6.79 9.28 -16.75
CA LEU A 357 7.14 9.60 -18.13
C LEU A 357 8.00 10.87 -18.18
N ASN A 358 7.66 11.90 -17.42
CA ASN A 358 8.45 13.12 -17.36
C ASN A 358 9.84 12.88 -16.75
N GLN A 359 9.95 12.02 -15.72
CA GLN A 359 11.24 11.63 -15.14
C GLN A 359 12.11 10.88 -16.15
N LEU A 360 11.54 9.91 -16.87
CA LEU A 360 12.23 9.18 -17.92
C LEU A 360 12.69 10.12 -19.04
N VAL A 361 11.81 11.02 -19.48
CA VAL A 361 12.16 12.05 -20.47
C VAL A 361 13.30 12.93 -19.97
N GLY A 362 13.26 13.36 -18.71
CA GLY A 362 14.33 14.15 -18.09
C GLY A 362 15.68 13.42 -18.06
N GLN A 363 15.69 12.13 -17.72
CA GLN A 363 16.92 11.30 -17.75
C GLN A 363 17.53 11.23 -19.15
N PHE A 364 16.68 11.12 -20.18
CA PHE A 364 17.12 11.16 -21.57
C PHE A 364 17.72 12.52 -21.92
N GLN A 365 17.02 13.61 -21.60
CA GLN A 365 17.48 14.97 -21.89
C GLN A 365 18.80 15.31 -21.20
N ASP A 366 18.97 14.93 -19.93
CA ASP A 366 20.20 15.15 -19.19
C ASP A 366 21.39 14.42 -19.82
N LYS A 367 21.16 13.18 -20.29
CA LYS A 367 22.21 12.38 -20.93
C LYS A 367 22.55 12.91 -22.32
N ILE A 368 21.54 13.29 -23.12
CA ILE A 368 21.72 13.98 -24.41
C ILE A 368 22.56 15.25 -24.23
N SER A 369 22.20 16.08 -23.23
CA SER A 369 22.90 17.34 -22.93
C SER A 369 24.36 17.12 -22.53
N LYS A 370 24.64 16.07 -21.74
CA LYS A 370 26.00 15.71 -21.33
C LYS A 370 26.84 15.22 -22.50
N LEU A 371 26.26 14.45 -23.42
CA LEU A 371 26.94 13.94 -24.61
C LEU A 371 27.25 15.06 -25.62
N LYS A 372 26.32 16.02 -25.83
CA LYS A 372 26.54 17.23 -26.65
C LYS A 372 27.79 18.00 -26.21
N LYS A 373 28.03 18.11 -24.89
CA LYS A 373 29.13 18.91 -24.32
C LYS A 373 30.49 18.22 -24.32
N LYS A 374 30.51 16.88 -24.33
CA LYS A 374 31.73 16.12 -24.04
C LYS A 374 32.55 15.71 -25.26
N HIS A 375 32.05 15.85 -26.50
CA HIS A 375 32.69 15.31 -27.72
C HIS A 375 33.24 13.87 -27.51
N GLU A 376 32.59 13.07 -26.64
CA GLU A 376 33.01 11.71 -26.32
C GLU A 376 32.39 10.78 -27.38
N GLU A 377 33.21 10.22 -28.26
CA GLU A 377 32.82 9.09 -29.10
C GLU A 377 32.70 7.85 -28.20
N ARG A 378 31.47 7.38 -28.01
CA ARG A 378 31.19 6.07 -27.44
C ARG A 378 30.64 5.19 -28.54
N ASP A 379 30.81 3.88 -28.46
CA ASP A 379 30.16 2.97 -29.42
C ASP A 379 28.64 2.87 -29.16
N LYS A 380 28.22 3.02 -27.90
CA LYS A 380 26.84 2.81 -27.43
C LYS A 380 26.44 3.79 -26.33
N VAL A 381 25.16 4.19 -26.34
CA VAL A 381 24.51 4.99 -25.30
C VAL A 381 23.51 4.11 -24.55
N ILE A 382 23.63 4.07 -23.22
CA ILE A 382 22.84 3.17 -22.38
C ILE A 382 21.87 3.98 -21.50
N PHE A 383 20.59 3.62 -21.48
CA PHE A 383 19.58 4.16 -20.57
C PHE A 383 19.08 3.07 -19.62
N THR A 384 18.79 3.44 -18.38
CA THR A 384 18.07 2.55 -17.47
C THR A 384 16.59 2.75 -17.70
N LEU A 385 15.88 1.70 -18.07
CA LEU A 385 14.42 1.72 -18.22
C LEU A 385 13.75 1.38 -16.89
N PRO A 386 12.73 2.14 -16.48
CA PRO A 386 11.84 1.75 -15.39
C PRO A 386 11.28 0.35 -15.65
N ILE A 387 11.16 -0.45 -14.58
CA ILE A 387 10.59 -1.80 -14.70
C ILE A 387 9.15 -1.72 -15.22
N GLU A 388 8.42 -0.70 -14.78
CA GLU A 388 7.04 -0.42 -15.16
C GLU A 388 6.87 -0.19 -16.67
N LEU A 389 7.84 0.43 -17.34
CA LEU A 389 7.77 0.63 -18.79
C LEU A 389 7.85 -0.70 -19.54
N ARG A 390 8.71 -1.61 -19.06
CA ARG A 390 8.89 -2.94 -19.65
C ARG A 390 7.66 -3.82 -19.36
N ASP A 391 7.12 -3.73 -18.15
CA ASP A 391 5.92 -4.45 -17.75
C ASP A 391 4.70 -4.01 -18.56
N LEU A 392 4.47 -2.69 -18.70
CA LEU A 392 3.39 -2.16 -19.54
C LEU A 392 3.52 -2.60 -21.00
N TYR A 393 4.74 -2.67 -21.53
CA TYR A 393 4.96 -3.19 -22.88
C TYR A 393 4.57 -4.66 -23.00
N THR A 394 4.99 -5.48 -22.05
CA THR A 394 4.67 -6.91 -22.04
C THR A 394 3.19 -7.17 -21.86
N ASP A 395 2.52 -6.43 -20.97
CA ASP A 395 1.07 -6.52 -20.79
C ASP A 395 0.31 -6.14 -22.06
N LYS A 396 0.77 -5.12 -22.79
CA LYS A 396 0.10 -4.63 -23.99
C LYS A 396 0.26 -5.55 -25.20
N TYR A 397 1.47 -6.09 -25.38
CA TYR A 397 1.84 -6.79 -26.63
C TYR A 397 2.06 -8.29 -26.45
N ASN A 398 1.91 -8.81 -25.22
CA ASN A 398 2.12 -10.22 -24.88
C ASN A 398 3.47 -10.77 -25.35
N LYS A 399 4.52 -9.93 -25.28
CA LYS A 399 5.92 -10.26 -25.61
C LYS A 399 6.89 -9.37 -24.83
N THR A 400 8.15 -9.77 -24.72
CA THR A 400 9.15 -8.96 -24.02
C THR A 400 9.50 -7.70 -24.82
N LEU A 401 9.97 -6.65 -24.14
CA LEU A 401 10.48 -5.46 -24.83
C LEU A 401 11.69 -5.82 -25.70
N GLU A 402 12.53 -6.75 -25.24
CA GLU A 402 13.64 -7.31 -25.98
C GLU A 402 13.20 -7.86 -27.35
N ASP A 403 12.14 -8.68 -27.40
CA ASP A 403 11.58 -9.19 -28.64
C ASP A 403 10.97 -8.07 -29.50
N GLY A 404 10.33 -7.10 -28.86
CA GLY A 404 9.75 -5.91 -29.49
C GLY A 404 10.77 -5.03 -30.23
N LEU A 405 12.00 -4.98 -29.73
CA LEU A 405 13.07 -4.13 -30.25
C LEU A 405 13.84 -4.77 -31.42
N GLN A 406 13.62 -6.05 -31.74
CA GLN A 406 14.26 -6.69 -32.91
C GLN A 406 13.99 -5.94 -34.23
N LYS A 407 12.87 -5.19 -34.31
CA LYS A 407 12.51 -4.31 -35.43
C LYS A 407 13.52 -3.20 -35.73
N PHE A 408 14.45 -2.91 -34.80
CA PHE A 408 15.51 -1.92 -34.98
C PHE A 408 16.85 -2.53 -35.44
N ASN A 409 16.88 -3.80 -35.87
CA ASN A 409 18.06 -4.44 -36.48
C ASN A 409 19.36 -4.31 -35.66
N GLY A 410 19.26 -4.26 -34.33
CA GLY A 410 20.41 -4.15 -33.42
C GLY A 410 20.82 -2.72 -33.05
N ASP A 411 20.26 -1.69 -33.69
CA ASP A 411 20.54 -0.29 -33.34
C ASP A 411 19.93 0.13 -32.00
N VAL A 412 18.81 -0.50 -31.64
CA VAL A 412 18.17 -0.37 -30.33
C VAL A 412 17.96 -1.77 -29.79
N SER A 413 18.50 -2.06 -28.61
CA SER A 413 18.35 -3.34 -27.94
C SER A 413 18.11 -3.12 -26.45
N CYS A 414 17.53 -4.12 -25.79
CA CYS A 414 17.38 -4.11 -24.34
C CYS A 414 18.07 -5.35 -23.75
N LYS A 415 18.73 -5.18 -22.60
CA LYS A 415 19.25 -6.28 -21.80
C LYS A 415 18.92 -6.01 -20.35
N LYS A 416 17.97 -6.77 -19.79
CA LYS A 416 17.41 -6.51 -18.46
C LYS A 416 16.80 -5.10 -18.42
N ASP A 417 17.28 -4.23 -17.54
CA ASP A 417 16.83 -2.85 -17.37
C ASP A 417 17.60 -1.85 -18.26
N LYS A 418 18.52 -2.31 -19.11
CA LYS A 418 19.39 -1.44 -19.91
C LYS A 418 18.91 -1.37 -21.36
N LEU A 419 18.40 -0.22 -21.77
CA LEU A 419 18.22 0.13 -23.18
C LEU A 419 19.56 0.58 -23.75
N ILE A 420 20.00 -0.08 -24.81
CA ILE A 420 21.29 0.13 -25.46
C ILE A 420 21.01 0.64 -26.87
N ILE A 421 21.53 1.83 -27.18
CA ILE A 421 21.37 2.48 -28.48
C ILE A 421 22.76 2.65 -29.11
N THR A 422 22.94 2.26 -30.37
CA THR A 422 24.20 2.49 -31.10
C THR A 422 24.44 4.00 -31.27
N SER A 423 25.68 4.46 -31.19
CA SER A 423 25.96 5.90 -31.32
C SER A 423 25.53 6.51 -32.67
N PRO A 424 25.70 5.84 -33.84
CA PRO A 424 25.18 6.36 -35.10
C PRO A 424 23.67 6.56 -35.08
N PHE A 425 22.92 5.60 -34.52
CA PHE A 425 21.47 5.71 -34.39
C PHE A 425 21.06 6.79 -33.39
N PHE A 426 21.78 6.90 -32.27
CA PHE A 426 21.54 7.93 -31.26
C PHE A 426 21.80 9.34 -31.80
N GLN A 427 22.92 9.56 -32.50
CA GLN A 427 23.24 10.83 -33.14
C GLN A 427 22.12 11.22 -34.10
N LYS A 428 21.77 10.34 -35.05
CA LYS A 428 20.70 10.59 -36.04
C LYS A 428 19.36 11.04 -35.42
N HIS A 429 19.00 10.54 -34.23
CA HIS A 429 17.70 10.82 -33.61
C HIS A 429 17.72 11.98 -32.60
N PHE A 430 18.87 12.31 -32.01
CA PHE A 430 18.94 13.22 -30.86
C PHE A 430 19.96 14.36 -30.96
N LEU A 431 20.97 14.25 -31.83
CA LEU A 431 22.04 15.22 -32.01
C LEU A 431 21.96 15.83 -33.42
#